data_AF-A0A161U6M7-F1
#
_entry.id   AF-A0A161U6M7-F1
#
_cell.length_a   1.000
_cell.length_b   1.000
_cell.length_c   1.000
_cell.angle_alpha   90.00
_cell.angle_beta   90.00
_cell.angle_gamma   90.00
#
_symmetry.space_group_name_H-M   'P 1'
#
loop_
_entity.id
_entity.type
_entity.pdbx_description
1 polymer ?
#
loop_
_entity_poly.entity_id
_entity_poly.type
_entity_poly.pdbx_seq_one_letter_code
_entity_poly.pdbx_strand_id
1 'polypeptide(L)'
;MSEPLTHPNSSKILRASIWVAIGALIAAAIVCVVWVLVGDANGMIGKAFLTIVLLASFAGIAILEASLASRRPAWFALSSMVTWVLILLIGALLIWLPDARDSFGTGPERFFKFLLIVLILQAALLHIRLFSKAHQRHHTTFTSVVTYVTIGLVVILAVMLVLPIMIEEYVVFRDFYWRVVVALAILAAVGTALVPLVNALFAPKKDRAPAPTQGYYYPQQPAAPVAQWPTYADGRTPLPVMPDGSPDWNAYYTGQPTYPAQPAQAQGYGAAPSYAAPAYDAPPQTPAAAPEPSAPAAPQAPAAPAEGDATPPPAPGYQGYPPPPAPPQ
;
A
#
# COMPACT_ATOMS: atom_id res chain seq x y z
N MET A 1 9.37 -13.41 6.86
CA MET A 1 9.79 -14.36 7.90
C MET A 1 8.54 -15.01 8.45
N SER A 2 8.28 -16.25 8.05
CA SER A 2 7.22 -17.09 8.59
C SER A 2 7.63 -17.51 10.00
N GLU A 3 6.99 -16.94 11.01
CA GLU A 3 7.17 -17.36 12.40
C GLU A 3 6.82 -18.85 12.56
N PRO A 4 7.57 -19.60 13.38
CA PRO A 4 7.28 -21.00 13.65
C PRO A 4 5.93 -21.15 14.39
N LEU A 5 5.21 -22.23 14.08
CA LEU A 5 3.86 -22.58 14.58
C LEU A 5 3.74 -22.75 16.11
N THR A 6 4.79 -22.45 16.88
CA THR A 6 4.88 -22.57 18.34
C THR A 6 4.79 -21.24 19.10
N HIS A 7 4.54 -20.10 18.43
CA HIS A 7 4.32 -18.82 19.12
C HIS A 7 2.95 -18.78 19.85
N PRO A 8 2.87 -18.26 21.09
CA PRO A 8 1.64 -18.22 21.91
C PRO A 8 0.49 -17.39 21.31
N ASN A 9 0.76 -16.55 20.30
CA ASN A 9 -0.29 -15.85 19.55
C ASN A 9 -1.00 -16.74 18.53
N SER A 10 -0.31 -17.75 17.96
CA SER A 10 -0.91 -18.72 17.03
C SER A 10 -1.96 -19.58 17.73
N SER A 11 -1.70 -20.00 18.97
CA SER A 11 -2.66 -20.79 19.76
C SER A 11 -3.89 -19.99 20.19
N LYS A 12 -3.79 -18.68 20.41
CA LYS A 12 -4.94 -17.80 20.70
C LYS A 12 -5.81 -17.59 19.47
N ILE A 13 -5.21 -17.40 18.29
CA ILE A 13 -5.94 -17.24 17.02
C ILE A 13 -6.64 -18.56 16.65
N LEU A 14 -5.99 -19.70 16.84
CA LEU A 14 -6.59 -21.02 16.59
C LEU A 14 -7.76 -21.28 17.54
N ARG A 15 -7.62 -20.94 18.83
CA ARG A 15 -8.72 -21.07 19.80
C ARG A 15 -9.88 -20.12 19.46
N ALA A 16 -9.58 -18.90 19.03
CA ALA A 16 -10.59 -17.94 18.60
C ALA A 16 -11.32 -18.43 17.33
N SER A 17 -10.61 -18.97 16.34
CA SER A 17 -11.24 -19.50 15.12
C SER A 17 -12.11 -20.73 15.40
N ILE A 18 -11.69 -21.60 16.32
CA ILE A 18 -12.50 -22.75 16.78
C ILE A 18 -13.78 -22.25 17.47
N TRP A 19 -13.69 -21.28 18.38
CA TRP A 19 -14.86 -20.72 19.06
C TRP A 19 -15.84 -20.03 18.09
N VAL A 20 -15.31 -19.31 17.09
CA VAL A 20 -16.12 -18.69 16.03
C VAL A 20 -16.78 -19.76 15.15
N ALA A 21 -16.08 -20.84 14.81
CA ALA A 21 -16.65 -21.94 14.03
C ALA A 21 -17.78 -22.65 14.77
N ILE A 22 -17.60 -22.93 16.08
CA ILE A 22 -18.65 -23.50 16.93
C ILE A 22 -19.86 -22.57 17.02
N GLY A 23 -19.62 -21.26 17.24
CA GLY A 23 -20.68 -20.26 17.28
C GLY A 23 -21.47 -20.17 15.97
N ALA A 24 -20.77 -20.20 14.82
CA ALA A 24 -21.40 -20.20 13.50
C ALA A 24 -22.23 -21.46 13.24
N LEU A 25 -21.75 -22.64 13.68
CA LEU A 25 -22.48 -23.90 13.52
C LEU A 25 -23.76 -23.93 14.37
N ILE A 26 -23.69 -23.43 15.61
CA ILE A 26 -24.87 -23.29 16.48
C ILE A 26 -25.87 -22.31 15.88
N ALA A 27 -25.40 -21.15 15.40
CA ALA A 27 -26.27 -20.17 14.75
C ALA A 27 -26.95 -20.76 13.50
N ALA A 28 -26.22 -21.48 12.65
CA ALA A 28 -26.78 -22.14 11.47
C ALA A 28 -27.87 -23.16 11.84
N ALA A 29 -27.65 -23.95 12.89
CA ALA A 29 -28.64 -24.90 13.39
C ALA A 29 -29.92 -24.19 13.90
N ILE A 30 -29.76 -23.11 14.66
CA ILE A 30 -30.90 -22.32 15.17
C ILE A 30 -31.68 -21.72 14.00
N VAL A 31 -31.00 -21.14 13.00
CA VAL A 31 -31.65 -20.60 11.80
C VAL A 31 -32.43 -21.68 11.05
N CYS A 32 -31.87 -22.88 10.93
CA CYS A 32 -32.53 -24.02 10.30
C CYS A 32 -33.83 -24.38 11.05
N VAL A 33 -33.77 -24.47 12.39
CA VAL A 33 -34.94 -24.77 13.24
C VAL A 33 -36.01 -23.69 13.15
N VAL A 34 -35.63 -22.40 13.21
CA VAL A 34 -36.57 -21.28 13.04
C VAL A 34 -37.25 -21.33 11.67
N TRP A 35 -36.51 -21.70 10.63
CA TRP A 35 -37.05 -21.78 9.28
C TRP A 35 -38.08 -22.91 9.13
N VAL A 36 -37.85 -24.04 9.80
CA VAL A 36 -38.79 -25.18 9.83
C VAL A 36 -40.06 -24.84 10.62
N LEU A 37 -39.95 -24.08 11.72
CA LEU A 37 -41.08 -23.82 12.63
C LEU A 37 -41.96 -22.64 12.20
N VAL A 38 -41.44 -21.67 11.45
CA VAL A 38 -42.14 -20.40 11.13
C VAL A 38 -42.50 -20.29 9.64
N GLY A 39 -42.34 -21.36 8.85
CA GLY A 39 -42.65 -21.37 7.42
C GLY A 39 -44.14 -21.15 7.12
N ASP A 40 -44.52 -19.89 6.88
CA ASP A 40 -45.82 -19.50 6.33
C ASP A 40 -45.91 -19.85 4.83
N ALA A 41 -47.12 -20.13 4.34
CA ALA A 41 -47.43 -20.61 3.00
C ALA A 41 -46.90 -19.71 1.86
N ASN A 42 -46.59 -18.44 2.13
CA ASN A 42 -46.07 -17.47 1.16
C ASN A 42 -44.57 -17.12 1.32
N GLY A 43 -43.85 -17.75 2.25
CA GLY A 43 -42.41 -17.54 2.42
C GLY A 43 -41.98 -16.12 2.85
N MET A 44 -42.94 -15.26 3.24
CA MET A 44 -42.70 -13.85 3.57
C MET A 44 -41.78 -13.68 4.78
N ILE A 45 -41.95 -14.51 5.81
CA ILE A 45 -41.06 -14.51 6.98
C ILE A 45 -39.63 -14.92 6.56
N GLY A 46 -39.49 -15.91 5.68
CA GLY A 46 -38.19 -16.34 5.16
C GLY A 46 -37.45 -15.20 4.44
N LYS A 47 -38.16 -14.43 3.60
CA LYS A 47 -37.61 -13.25 2.91
C LYS A 47 -37.16 -12.15 3.88
N ALA A 48 -37.97 -11.84 4.88
CA ALA A 48 -37.64 -10.85 5.90
C ALA A 48 -36.39 -11.26 6.69
N PHE A 49 -36.32 -12.52 7.12
CA PHE A 49 -35.17 -13.06 7.83
C PHE A 49 -33.89 -13.05 6.97
N LEU A 50 -33.96 -13.48 5.71
CA LEU A 50 -32.81 -13.47 4.80
C LEU A 50 -32.29 -12.05 4.56
N THR A 51 -33.19 -11.05 4.51
CA THR A 51 -32.81 -9.64 4.44
C THR A 51 -32.03 -9.20 5.68
N ILE A 52 -32.46 -9.59 6.88
CA ILE A 52 -31.72 -9.30 8.13
C ILE A 52 -30.32 -9.96 8.09
N VAL A 53 -30.22 -11.22 7.69
CA VAL A 53 -28.94 -11.94 7.55
C VAL A 53 -28.03 -11.27 6.52
N LEU A 54 -28.57 -10.83 5.39
CA LEU A 54 -27.85 -10.11 4.34
C LEU A 54 -27.26 -8.80 4.89
N LEU A 55 -28.08 -8.00 5.57
CA LEU A 55 -27.65 -6.74 6.19
C LEU A 55 -26.61 -6.96 7.30
N ALA A 56 -26.81 -7.96 8.15
CA ALA A 56 -25.87 -8.30 9.22
C ALA A 56 -24.51 -8.76 8.65
N SER A 57 -24.54 -9.57 7.59
CA SER A 57 -23.34 -10.04 6.89
C SER A 57 -22.59 -8.88 6.23
N PHE A 58 -23.31 -7.99 5.55
CA PHE A 58 -22.74 -6.77 4.97
C PHE A 58 -22.12 -5.87 6.05
N ALA A 59 -22.82 -5.63 7.17
CA ALA A 59 -22.32 -4.81 8.27
C ALA A 59 -21.04 -5.41 8.88
N GLY A 60 -21.03 -6.72 9.12
CA GLY A 60 -19.85 -7.43 9.64
C GLY A 60 -18.64 -7.30 8.71
N ILE A 61 -18.86 -7.43 7.40
CA ILE A 61 -17.81 -7.27 6.38
C ILE A 61 -17.34 -5.82 6.26
N ALA A 62 -18.24 -4.84 6.34
CA ALA A 62 -17.89 -3.42 6.31
C ALA A 62 -17.01 -3.04 7.51
N ILE A 63 -17.34 -3.54 8.71
CA ILE A 63 -16.51 -3.37 9.91
C ILE A 63 -15.14 -4.04 9.71
N LEU A 64 -15.11 -5.26 9.17
CA LEU A 64 -13.87 -5.95 8.87
C LEU A 64 -13.00 -5.14 7.90
N GLU A 65 -13.54 -4.67 6.77
CA GLU A 65 -12.78 -3.83 5.84
C GLU A 65 -12.34 -2.49 6.44
N ALA A 66 -13.17 -1.85 7.26
CA ALA A 66 -12.79 -0.62 7.97
C ALA A 66 -11.58 -0.85 8.88
N SER A 67 -11.49 -2.01 9.54
CA SER A 67 -10.32 -2.36 10.37
C SER A 67 -9.04 -2.58 9.54
N LEU A 68 -9.17 -3.00 8.28
CA LEU A 68 -8.04 -3.18 7.35
C LEU A 68 -7.65 -1.90 6.58
N ALA A 69 -8.46 -0.83 6.65
CA ALA A 69 -8.29 0.38 5.83
C ALA A 69 -7.06 1.23 6.20
N SER A 70 -6.50 1.08 7.41
CA SER A 70 -5.39 1.88 7.93
C SER A 70 -4.09 1.81 7.11
N ARG A 71 -3.97 0.86 6.17
CA ARG A 71 -2.77 0.68 5.33
C ARG A 71 -3.04 0.72 3.81
N ARG A 72 -4.23 1.12 3.35
CA ARG A 72 -4.61 1.00 1.93
C ARG A 72 -4.89 2.35 1.24
N PRO A 73 -4.56 2.49 -0.07
CA PRO A 73 -4.95 3.64 -0.88
C PRO A 73 -6.47 3.84 -0.89
N ALA A 74 -6.94 5.09 -0.74
CA ALA A 74 -8.36 5.44 -0.63
C ALA A 74 -9.22 4.95 -1.81
N TRP A 75 -8.66 4.92 -3.02
CA TRP A 75 -9.38 4.44 -4.21
C TRP A 75 -9.74 2.95 -4.11
N PHE A 76 -8.93 2.11 -3.46
CA PHE A 76 -9.27 0.70 -3.25
C PHE A 76 -10.40 0.51 -2.23
N ALA A 77 -10.50 1.40 -1.24
CA ALA A 77 -11.62 1.39 -0.30
C ALA A 77 -12.92 1.75 -1.03
N LEU A 78 -12.88 2.75 -1.92
CA LEU A 78 -14.05 3.15 -2.71
C LEU A 78 -14.55 2.01 -3.60
N SER A 79 -13.68 1.38 -4.41
CA SER A 79 -14.08 0.28 -5.30
C SER A 79 -14.64 -0.93 -4.54
N SER A 80 -14.08 -1.20 -3.36
CA SER A 80 -14.57 -2.26 -2.50
C SER A 80 -15.94 -1.95 -1.91
N MET A 81 -16.12 -0.73 -1.39
CA MET A 81 -17.39 -0.25 -0.88
C MET A 81 -18.49 -0.31 -1.95
N VAL A 82 -18.21 0.16 -3.16
CA VAL A 82 -19.14 0.09 -4.29
C VAL A 82 -19.54 -1.36 -4.58
N THR A 83 -18.58 -2.27 -4.61
CA THR A 83 -18.87 -3.70 -4.89
C THR A 83 -19.71 -4.33 -3.79
N TRP A 84 -19.44 -4.03 -2.52
CA TRP A 84 -20.27 -4.51 -1.40
C TRP A 84 -21.68 -3.95 -1.45
N VAL A 85 -21.85 -2.67 -1.81
CA VAL A 85 -23.17 -2.06 -2.02
C VAL A 85 -23.90 -2.75 -3.17
N LEU A 86 -23.23 -3.04 -4.29
CA LEU A 86 -23.82 -3.78 -5.40
C LEU A 86 -24.25 -5.20 -4.98
N ILE A 87 -23.43 -5.91 -4.20
CA ILE A 87 -23.78 -7.22 -3.65
C ILE A 87 -25.04 -7.12 -2.77
N LEU A 88 -25.13 -6.12 -1.90
CA LEU A 88 -26.31 -5.90 -1.05
C LEU A 88 -27.54 -5.66 -1.92
N LEU A 89 -27.45 -4.77 -2.91
CA LEU A 89 -28.56 -4.47 -3.81
C LEU A 89 -29.02 -5.70 -4.58
N ILE A 90 -28.08 -6.47 -5.16
CA ILE A 90 -28.41 -7.69 -5.90
C ILE A 90 -29.01 -8.76 -4.97
N GLY A 91 -28.47 -8.92 -3.76
CA GLY A 91 -29.01 -9.84 -2.76
C GLY A 91 -30.43 -9.47 -2.34
N ALA A 92 -30.68 -8.19 -2.08
CA ALA A 92 -32.02 -7.68 -1.77
C ALA A 92 -32.99 -7.92 -2.94
N LEU A 93 -32.56 -7.64 -4.18
CA LEU A 93 -33.36 -7.92 -5.36
C LEU A 93 -33.70 -9.41 -5.46
N LEU A 94 -32.73 -10.32 -5.33
CA LEU A 94 -32.97 -11.77 -5.42
C LEU A 94 -33.91 -12.33 -4.34
N ILE A 95 -33.90 -11.74 -3.13
CA ILE A 95 -34.81 -12.12 -2.04
C ILE A 95 -36.26 -11.74 -2.38
N TRP A 96 -36.43 -10.54 -2.92
CA TRP A 96 -37.74 -9.93 -3.12
C TRP A 96 -38.34 -10.20 -4.51
N LEU A 97 -37.53 -10.61 -5.47
CA LEU A 97 -37.98 -10.97 -6.81
C LEU A 97 -39.00 -12.13 -6.70
N PRO A 98 -40.17 -12.05 -7.34
CA PRO A 98 -41.15 -13.14 -7.32
C PRO A 98 -40.55 -14.39 -7.96
N ASP A 99 -41.08 -15.57 -7.64
CA ASP A 99 -40.69 -16.81 -8.30
C ASP A 99 -41.43 -16.90 -9.64
N ALA A 100 -40.70 -17.05 -10.75
CA ALA A 100 -41.31 -17.14 -12.08
C ALA A 100 -41.95 -18.51 -12.35
N ARG A 101 -41.52 -19.53 -11.61
CA ARG A 101 -42.01 -20.90 -11.68
C ARG A 101 -42.28 -21.33 -10.25
N ASP A 102 -43.53 -21.63 -9.90
CA ASP A 102 -43.95 -22.16 -8.59
C ASP A 102 -43.36 -23.57 -8.32
N SER A 103 -42.03 -23.66 -8.29
CA SER A 103 -41.30 -24.91 -8.20
C SER A 103 -40.78 -25.08 -6.78
N PHE A 104 -41.09 -26.21 -6.17
CA PHE A 104 -40.60 -26.58 -4.84
C PHE A 104 -39.06 -26.64 -4.88
N GLY A 105 -38.36 -25.73 -4.17
CA GLY A 105 -36.89 -25.69 -4.12
C GLY A 105 -36.19 -24.42 -4.65
N THR A 106 -36.92 -23.35 -5.00
CA THR A 106 -36.34 -22.07 -5.49
C THR A 106 -35.41 -21.36 -4.49
N GLY A 107 -35.66 -21.49 -3.19
CA GLY A 107 -34.90 -20.80 -2.14
C GLY A 107 -33.39 -21.13 -2.13
N PRO A 108 -32.99 -22.40 -1.97
CA PRO A 108 -31.57 -22.80 -1.99
C PRO A 108 -30.86 -22.44 -3.30
N GLU A 109 -31.53 -22.63 -4.44
CA GLU A 109 -30.95 -22.32 -5.75
C GLU A 109 -30.58 -20.84 -5.87
N ARG A 110 -31.48 -19.92 -5.49
CA ARG A 110 -31.21 -18.48 -5.49
C ARG A 110 -30.11 -18.08 -4.52
N PHE A 111 -30.02 -18.75 -3.37
CA PHE A 111 -28.90 -18.54 -2.45
C PHE A 111 -27.56 -18.93 -3.07
N PHE A 112 -27.47 -20.07 -3.76
CA PHE A 112 -26.25 -20.47 -4.46
C PHE A 112 -25.92 -19.53 -5.63
N LYS A 113 -26.92 -19.07 -6.39
CA LYS A 113 -26.74 -18.03 -7.43
C LYS A 113 -26.19 -16.74 -6.84
N PHE A 114 -26.73 -16.30 -5.70
CA PHE A 114 -26.22 -15.14 -4.98
C PHE A 114 -24.75 -15.34 -4.57
N LEU A 115 -24.39 -16.49 -3.99
CA LEU A 115 -23.00 -16.80 -3.66
C LEU A 115 -22.08 -16.81 -4.89
N LEU A 116 -22.55 -17.33 -6.03
CA LEU A 116 -21.81 -17.30 -7.29
C LEU A 116 -21.62 -15.87 -7.81
N ILE A 117 -22.64 -15.02 -7.73
CA ILE A 117 -22.54 -13.59 -8.07
C ILE A 117 -21.52 -12.90 -7.17
N VAL A 118 -21.58 -13.13 -5.85
CA VAL A 118 -20.59 -12.62 -4.90
C VAL A 118 -19.19 -13.08 -5.31
N LEU A 119 -19.01 -14.36 -5.63
CA LEU A 119 -17.73 -14.91 -6.07
C LEU A 119 -17.22 -14.21 -7.34
N ILE A 120 -18.07 -13.98 -8.33
CA ILE A 120 -17.71 -13.29 -9.58
C ILE A 120 -17.29 -11.85 -9.32
N LEU A 121 -18.07 -11.09 -8.54
CA LEU A 121 -17.74 -9.71 -8.18
C LEU A 121 -16.43 -9.63 -7.38
N GLN A 122 -16.22 -10.55 -6.44
CA GLN A 122 -14.99 -10.61 -5.65
C GLN A 122 -13.79 -11.06 -6.49
N ALA A 123 -13.98 -11.98 -7.44
CA ALA A 123 -12.95 -12.37 -8.39
C ALA A 123 -12.54 -11.19 -9.29
N ALA A 124 -13.50 -10.40 -9.77
CA ALA A 124 -13.23 -9.19 -10.54
C ALA A 124 -12.44 -8.15 -9.72
N LEU A 125 -12.86 -7.88 -8.48
CA LEU A 125 -12.11 -7.00 -7.57
C LEU A 125 -10.71 -7.52 -7.26
N LEU A 126 -10.57 -8.82 -7.01
CA LEU A 126 -9.29 -9.48 -6.77
C LEU A 126 -8.38 -9.31 -8.00
N HIS A 127 -8.94 -9.48 -9.19
CA HIS A 127 -8.23 -9.27 -10.45
C HIS A 127 -7.70 -7.85 -10.54
N ILE A 128 -8.56 -6.84 -10.33
CA ILE A 128 -8.17 -5.42 -10.36
C ILE A 128 -7.07 -5.14 -9.32
N ARG A 129 -7.21 -5.69 -8.10
CA ARG A 129 -6.22 -5.52 -7.03
C ARG A 129 -4.87 -6.15 -7.39
N LEU A 130 -4.87 -7.36 -7.91
CA LEU A 130 -3.65 -8.08 -8.31
C LEU A 130 -2.96 -7.36 -9.47
N PHE A 131 -3.74 -6.94 -10.47
CA PHE A 131 -3.22 -6.33 -11.69
C PHE A 131 -2.68 -4.92 -11.47
N SER A 132 -3.37 -4.12 -10.67
CA SER A 132 -2.89 -2.79 -10.28
C SER A 132 -1.54 -2.87 -9.55
N LYS A 133 -1.38 -3.82 -8.62
CA LYS A 133 -0.11 -4.04 -7.91
C LYS A 133 1.01 -4.53 -8.84
N ALA A 134 0.69 -5.32 -9.86
CA ALA A 134 1.67 -5.76 -10.86
C ALA A 134 2.13 -4.60 -11.76
N HIS A 135 1.19 -3.72 -12.16
CA HIS A 135 1.47 -2.56 -13.00
C HIS A 135 2.40 -1.54 -12.34
N GLN A 136 2.32 -1.37 -11.01
CA GLN A 136 3.15 -0.42 -10.27
C GLN A 136 4.67 -0.67 -10.35
N ARG A 137 5.10 -1.84 -10.85
CA ARG A 137 6.54 -2.17 -10.96
C ARG A 137 7.22 -1.49 -12.15
N HIS A 138 6.51 -1.33 -13.27
CA HIS A 138 7.05 -0.72 -14.49
C HIS A 138 5.94 0.07 -15.21
N HIS A 139 5.99 1.39 -15.08
CA HIS A 139 5.04 2.30 -15.72
C HIS A 139 5.53 2.69 -17.11
N THR A 140 4.93 2.09 -18.15
CA THR A 140 5.05 2.55 -19.55
C THR A 140 3.67 2.80 -20.11
N THR A 141 3.55 3.70 -21.09
CA THR A 141 2.28 4.03 -21.76
C THR A 141 1.60 2.78 -22.32
N PHE A 142 2.38 1.90 -22.96
CA PHE A 142 1.91 0.62 -23.46
C PHE A 142 1.30 -0.26 -22.36
N THR A 143 2.01 -0.47 -21.25
CA THR A 143 1.52 -1.31 -20.14
C THR A 143 0.28 -0.68 -19.47
N SER A 144 0.20 0.64 -19.38
CA SER A 144 -0.97 1.34 -18.83
C SER A 144 -2.21 1.15 -19.70
N VAL A 145 -2.10 1.30 -21.03
CA VAL A 145 -3.23 1.07 -21.95
C VAL A 145 -3.72 -0.37 -21.85
N VAL A 146 -2.82 -1.35 -21.94
CA VAL A 146 -3.17 -2.78 -21.79
C VAL A 146 -3.84 -3.05 -20.45
N THR A 147 -3.38 -2.39 -19.38
CA THR A 147 -3.95 -2.53 -18.03
C THR A 147 -5.39 -2.01 -17.97
N TYR A 148 -5.64 -0.80 -18.44
CA TYR A 148 -7.00 -0.24 -18.43
C TYR A 148 -7.97 -1.01 -19.32
N VAL A 149 -7.51 -1.43 -20.51
CA VAL A 149 -8.32 -2.26 -21.42
C VAL A 149 -8.66 -3.60 -20.75
N THR A 150 -7.69 -4.28 -20.15
CA THR A 150 -7.93 -5.57 -19.47
C THR A 150 -8.89 -5.40 -18.29
N ILE A 151 -8.73 -4.36 -17.47
CA ILE A 151 -9.66 -4.05 -16.37
C ILE A 151 -11.07 -3.81 -16.90
N GLY A 152 -11.22 -3.00 -17.97
CA GLY A 152 -12.51 -2.75 -18.60
C GLY A 152 -13.17 -4.03 -19.10
N LEU A 153 -12.41 -4.89 -19.79
CA LEU A 153 -12.89 -6.19 -20.26
C LEU A 153 -13.33 -7.11 -19.12
N VAL A 154 -12.59 -7.15 -18.01
CA VAL A 154 -12.95 -7.94 -16.83
C VAL A 154 -14.23 -7.40 -16.18
N VAL A 155 -14.40 -6.08 -16.10
CA VAL A 155 -15.64 -5.48 -15.57
C VAL A 155 -16.84 -5.80 -16.47
N ILE A 156 -16.69 -5.67 -17.79
CA ILE A 156 -17.73 -6.03 -18.76
C ILE A 156 -18.07 -7.52 -18.64
N LEU A 157 -17.06 -8.39 -18.57
CA LEU A 157 -17.24 -9.82 -18.39
C LEU A 157 -17.97 -10.15 -17.09
N ALA A 158 -17.62 -9.50 -15.98
CA ALA A 158 -18.30 -9.69 -14.71
C ALA A 158 -19.78 -9.31 -14.81
N VAL A 159 -20.09 -8.16 -15.42
CA VAL A 159 -21.49 -7.74 -15.66
C VAL A 159 -22.22 -8.76 -16.55
N MET A 160 -21.58 -9.22 -17.63
CA MET A 160 -22.15 -10.22 -18.53
C MET A 160 -22.32 -11.61 -17.88
N LEU A 161 -21.62 -11.93 -16.80
CA LEU A 161 -21.84 -13.17 -16.06
C LEU A 161 -22.93 -12.99 -15.00
N VAL A 162 -22.95 -11.84 -14.32
CA VAL A 162 -23.91 -11.55 -13.24
C VAL A 162 -25.32 -11.40 -13.76
N LEU A 163 -25.48 -10.69 -14.89
CA LEU A 163 -26.79 -10.39 -15.46
C LEU A 163 -27.60 -11.65 -15.78
N PRO A 164 -27.10 -12.65 -16.54
CA PRO A 164 -27.85 -13.86 -16.82
C PRO A 164 -28.16 -14.65 -15.55
N ILE A 165 -27.21 -14.77 -14.61
CA ILE A 165 -27.45 -15.47 -13.34
C ILE A 165 -28.57 -14.79 -12.52
N MET A 166 -28.66 -13.46 -12.59
CA MET A 166 -29.68 -12.68 -11.88
C MET A 166 -31.08 -12.84 -12.48
N ILE A 167 -31.21 -12.96 -13.80
CA ILE A 167 -32.52 -12.89 -14.50
C ILE A 167 -32.85 -14.09 -15.39
N GLU A 168 -32.06 -15.17 -15.37
CA GLU A 168 -32.27 -16.36 -16.21
C GLU A 168 -33.65 -17.00 -16.04
N GLU A 169 -34.30 -16.79 -14.90
CA GLU A 169 -35.67 -17.26 -14.66
C GLU A 169 -36.70 -16.56 -15.56
N TYR A 170 -36.39 -15.34 -16.01
CA TYR A 170 -37.28 -14.46 -16.78
C TYR A 170 -36.86 -14.31 -18.23
N VAL A 171 -35.56 -14.40 -18.51
CA VAL A 171 -34.98 -14.10 -19.82
C VAL A 171 -34.14 -15.27 -20.29
N VAL A 172 -34.48 -15.80 -21.47
CA VAL A 172 -33.67 -16.78 -22.16
C VAL A 172 -32.62 -16.05 -23.01
N PHE A 173 -31.35 -16.27 -22.71
CA PHE A 173 -30.24 -15.69 -23.46
C PHE A 173 -29.94 -16.54 -24.69
N ARG A 174 -29.68 -15.87 -25.82
CA ARG A 174 -29.30 -16.54 -27.09
C ARG A 174 -27.86 -17.07 -27.01
N ASP A 175 -27.55 -18.11 -27.77
CA ASP A 175 -26.19 -18.68 -27.86
C ASP A 175 -25.11 -17.65 -28.20
N PHE A 176 -25.44 -16.64 -29.01
CA PHE A 176 -24.50 -15.57 -29.35
C PHE A 176 -23.99 -14.83 -28.10
N TYR A 177 -24.83 -14.66 -27.07
CA TYR A 177 -24.45 -14.05 -25.80
C TYR A 177 -23.31 -14.82 -25.13
N TRP A 178 -23.47 -16.14 -24.98
CA TRP A 178 -22.47 -17.01 -24.37
C TRP A 178 -21.17 -17.07 -25.18
N ARG A 179 -21.24 -16.97 -26.51
CA ARG A 179 -20.05 -16.84 -27.36
C ARG A 179 -19.28 -15.55 -27.06
N VAL A 180 -19.97 -14.43 -26.87
CA VAL A 180 -19.34 -13.16 -26.49
C VAL A 180 -18.72 -13.25 -25.09
N VAL A 181 -19.42 -13.85 -24.12
CA VAL A 181 -18.90 -14.09 -22.77
C VAL A 181 -17.59 -14.88 -22.83
N VAL A 182 -17.57 -15.99 -23.56
CA VAL A 182 -16.37 -16.84 -23.71
C VAL A 182 -15.25 -16.09 -24.41
N ALA A 183 -15.54 -15.35 -25.48
CA ALA A 183 -14.55 -14.55 -26.18
C ALA A 183 -13.92 -13.48 -25.27
N LEU A 184 -14.74 -12.77 -24.48
CA LEU A 184 -14.26 -11.80 -23.49
C LEU A 184 -13.45 -12.46 -22.38
N ALA A 185 -13.85 -13.65 -21.91
CA ALA A 185 -13.10 -14.40 -20.91
C ALA A 185 -11.70 -14.79 -21.40
N ILE A 186 -11.59 -15.26 -22.65
CA ILE A 186 -10.29 -15.58 -23.27
C ILE A 186 -9.47 -14.30 -23.43
N LEU A 187 -10.05 -13.22 -23.96
CA LEU A 187 -9.35 -11.95 -24.15
C LEU A 187 -8.85 -11.36 -22.82
N ALA A 188 -9.67 -11.42 -21.77
CA ALA A 188 -9.29 -11.01 -20.43
C ALA A 188 -8.15 -11.88 -19.90
N ALA A 189 -8.24 -13.21 -20.00
CA ALA A 189 -7.18 -14.13 -19.56
C ALA A 189 -5.84 -13.88 -20.28
N VAL A 190 -5.89 -13.60 -21.59
CA VAL A 190 -4.70 -13.22 -22.36
C VAL A 190 -4.14 -11.89 -21.86
N GLY A 191 -4.99 -10.87 -21.66
CA GLY A 191 -4.59 -9.59 -21.06
C GLY A 191 -3.89 -9.78 -19.71
N THR A 192 -4.43 -10.67 -18.86
CA THR A 192 -3.86 -11.00 -17.55
C THR A 192 -2.49 -11.66 -17.67
N ALA A 193 -2.30 -12.57 -18.63
CA ALA A 193 -1.05 -13.29 -18.83
C ALA A 193 0.07 -12.41 -19.42
N LEU A 194 -0.27 -11.36 -20.17
CA LEU A 194 0.70 -10.48 -20.80
C LEU A 194 1.52 -9.66 -19.80
N VAL A 195 0.89 -9.13 -18.74
CA VAL A 195 1.58 -8.26 -17.76
C VAL A 195 2.75 -8.95 -17.04
N PRO A 196 2.63 -10.17 -16.47
CA PRO A 196 3.78 -10.83 -15.85
C PRO A 196 4.88 -11.16 -16.85
N LEU A 197 4.55 -11.45 -18.12
CA LEU A 197 5.51 -11.78 -19.16
C LEU A 197 6.30 -10.55 -19.62
N VAL A 198 5.62 -9.43 -19.83
CA VAL A 198 6.23 -8.12 -20.07
C VAL A 198 7.09 -7.71 -18.88
N ASN A 199 6.57 -7.85 -17.65
CA ASN A 199 7.33 -7.54 -16.45
C ASN A 199 8.56 -8.46 -16.26
N ALA A 200 8.52 -9.71 -16.71
CA ALA A 200 9.68 -10.62 -16.69
C ALA A 200 10.71 -10.27 -17.78
N LEU A 201 10.25 -9.85 -18.96
CA LEU A 201 11.11 -9.43 -20.07
C LEU A 201 11.87 -8.13 -19.76
N PHE A 202 11.19 -7.18 -19.10
CA PHE A 202 11.77 -5.89 -18.69
C PHE A 202 12.30 -5.89 -17.25
N ALA A 203 12.28 -7.03 -16.54
CA ALA A 203 12.91 -7.11 -15.23
C ALA A 203 14.42 -6.85 -15.39
N PRO A 204 15.01 -5.88 -14.66
CA PRO A 204 16.46 -5.72 -14.63
C PRO A 204 17.06 -7.07 -14.29
N LYS A 205 17.97 -7.58 -15.14
CA LYS A 205 18.82 -8.72 -14.76
C LYS A 205 19.38 -8.34 -13.41
N LYS A 206 18.96 -9.04 -12.35
CA LYS A 206 19.66 -8.93 -11.07
C LYS A 206 21.10 -9.28 -11.43
N ASP A 207 21.99 -8.31 -11.32
CA ASP A 207 23.41 -8.59 -11.30
C ASP A 207 23.57 -9.66 -10.25
N ARG A 208 23.86 -10.87 -10.72
CA ARG A 208 24.03 -12.02 -9.89
C ARG A 208 25.22 -11.66 -9.04
N ALA A 209 24.97 -11.27 -7.79
CA ALA A 209 26.03 -11.10 -6.81
C ALA A 209 26.92 -12.35 -6.95
N PRO A 210 28.22 -12.18 -7.22
CA PRO A 210 29.08 -13.32 -7.51
C PRO A 210 28.94 -14.29 -6.34
N ALA A 211 28.48 -15.51 -6.65
CA ALA A 211 28.61 -16.60 -5.69
C ALA A 211 30.09 -16.65 -5.32
N PRO A 212 30.46 -16.80 -4.04
CA PRO A 212 31.85 -16.96 -3.65
C PRO A 212 32.34 -18.28 -4.24
N THR A 213 32.88 -18.21 -5.46
CA THR A 213 33.60 -19.30 -6.10
C THR A 213 34.95 -19.40 -5.41
N GLN A 214 35.06 -20.36 -4.50
CA GLN A 214 36.36 -20.96 -4.22
C GLN A 214 36.88 -21.54 -5.54
N GLY A 215 38.04 -21.07 -6.01
CA GLY A 215 38.64 -21.55 -7.25
C GLY A 215 40.12 -21.18 -7.34
N TYR A 216 40.97 -22.19 -7.16
CA TYR A 216 42.36 -22.18 -7.61
C TYR A 216 42.42 -22.30 -9.15
N TYR A 217 43.41 -21.62 -9.74
CA TYR A 217 43.96 -21.66 -11.11
C TYR A 217 43.33 -20.81 -12.25
N TYR A 218 44.04 -19.70 -12.56
CA TYR A 218 44.24 -18.82 -13.74
C TYR A 218 43.72 -19.19 -15.16
N PRO A 219 43.77 -18.27 -16.18
CA PRO A 219 43.65 -16.80 -16.19
C PRO A 219 42.72 -16.26 -17.31
N GLN A 220 41.76 -15.37 -17.01
CA GLN A 220 41.26 -14.41 -18.01
C GLN A 220 40.79 -13.14 -17.29
N GLN A 221 41.43 -12.03 -17.65
CA GLN A 221 41.57 -10.80 -16.88
C GLN A 221 40.24 -10.05 -16.73
N PRO A 222 39.64 -10.01 -15.53
CA PRO A 222 38.47 -9.20 -15.22
C PRO A 222 38.91 -7.76 -14.92
N ALA A 223 38.12 -6.77 -15.34
CA ALA A 223 38.32 -5.38 -14.95
C ALA A 223 38.39 -5.26 -13.42
N ALA A 224 39.50 -4.74 -12.92
CA ALA A 224 39.77 -4.64 -11.50
C ALA A 224 38.72 -3.74 -10.82
N PRO A 225 38.19 -4.13 -9.64
CA PRO A 225 37.42 -3.23 -8.81
C PRO A 225 38.31 -2.04 -8.45
N VAL A 226 37.79 -0.82 -8.63
CA VAL A 226 38.45 0.41 -8.17
C VAL A 226 38.60 0.30 -6.65
N ALA A 227 39.81 -0.03 -6.20
CA ALA A 227 40.14 -0.12 -4.79
C ALA A 227 40.00 1.29 -4.19
N GLN A 228 39.01 1.47 -3.32
CA GLN A 228 38.87 2.70 -2.55
C GLN A 228 40.11 2.83 -1.65
N TRP A 229 40.80 3.97 -1.74
CA TRP A 229 42.04 4.20 -1.00
C TRP A 229 41.76 4.15 0.51
N PRO A 230 42.53 3.38 1.31
CA PRO A 230 42.29 3.28 2.74
C PRO A 230 42.37 4.63 3.46
N THR A 231 41.52 4.81 4.46
CA THR A 231 41.49 6.00 5.34
C THR A 231 41.84 5.64 6.78
N TYR A 232 42.20 6.65 7.58
CA TYR A 232 42.32 6.53 9.02
C TYR A 232 40.97 6.12 9.66
N ALA A 233 40.98 5.82 10.96
CA ALA A 233 39.80 5.43 11.71
C ALA A 233 38.69 6.51 11.73
N ASP A 234 39.01 7.74 11.33
CA ASP A 234 38.06 8.84 11.13
C ASP A 234 37.20 8.68 9.84
N GLY A 235 37.54 7.72 8.97
CA GLY A 235 36.83 7.42 7.74
C GLY A 235 36.92 8.51 6.68
N ARG A 236 37.78 9.52 6.86
CA ARG A 236 37.83 10.72 6.01
C ARG A 236 39.25 11.08 5.58
N THR A 237 40.24 10.87 6.44
CA THR A 237 41.62 11.19 6.11
C THR A 237 42.25 10.00 5.38
N PRO A 238 42.74 10.14 4.13
CA PRO A 238 43.39 9.05 3.42
C PRO A 238 44.75 8.72 4.03
N LEU A 239 45.15 7.45 3.99
CA LEU A 239 46.48 7.04 4.43
C LEU A 239 47.55 7.64 3.50
N PRO A 240 48.70 8.10 4.05
CA PRO A 240 49.85 8.51 3.26
C PRO A 240 50.30 7.42 2.29
N VAL A 241 50.74 7.83 1.10
CA VAL A 241 51.31 6.91 0.12
C VAL A 241 52.78 6.64 0.48
N MET A 242 53.17 5.38 0.48
CA MET A 242 54.57 4.99 0.50
C MET A 242 55.20 5.20 -0.89
N PRO A 243 56.54 5.28 -0.98
CA PRO A 243 57.23 5.46 -2.27
C PRO A 243 56.95 4.35 -3.31
N ASP A 244 56.52 3.17 -2.85
CA ASP A 244 56.10 2.05 -3.68
C ASP A 244 54.64 2.14 -4.16
N GLY A 245 53.94 3.24 -3.83
CA GLY A 245 52.55 3.46 -4.20
C GLY A 245 51.55 2.65 -3.36
N SER A 246 51.97 2.06 -2.24
CA SER A 246 51.09 1.37 -1.30
C SER A 246 50.68 2.27 -0.13
N PRO A 247 49.56 2.02 0.55
CA PRO A 247 49.14 2.81 1.72
C PRO A 247 50.03 2.53 2.95
N ASP A 248 50.50 3.57 3.62
CA ASP A 248 51.28 3.48 4.86
C ASP A 248 50.41 3.01 6.04
N TRP A 249 50.28 1.70 6.19
CA TRP A 249 49.54 1.08 7.29
C TRP A 249 50.17 1.30 8.66
N ASN A 250 51.47 1.60 8.73
CA ASN A 250 52.10 1.92 10.00
C ASN A 250 51.61 3.28 10.52
N ALA A 251 51.42 4.24 9.61
CA ALA A 251 50.80 5.53 9.94
C ALA A 251 49.38 5.38 10.52
N TYR A 252 48.61 4.37 10.10
CA TYR A 252 47.28 4.09 10.67
C TYR A 252 47.31 3.83 12.18
N TYR A 253 48.34 3.12 12.66
CA TYR A 253 48.48 2.78 14.08
C TYR A 253 49.21 3.86 14.88
N THR A 254 50.18 4.53 14.28
CA THR A 254 51.05 5.50 14.97
C THR A 254 50.55 6.94 14.87
N GLY A 255 49.65 7.23 13.93
CA GLY A 255 49.18 8.59 13.62
C GLY A 255 50.22 9.48 12.95
N GLN A 256 51.40 8.95 12.60
CA GLN A 256 52.51 9.69 12.01
C GLN A 256 53.02 8.95 10.76
N PRO A 257 53.27 9.65 9.62
CA PRO A 257 53.86 9.04 8.44
C PRO A 257 55.23 8.42 8.73
N THR A 258 55.49 7.23 8.19
CA THR A 258 56.77 6.53 8.35
C THR A 258 57.90 7.21 7.55
N TYR A 259 57.53 7.99 6.52
CA TYR A 259 58.43 8.81 5.72
C TYR A 259 57.97 10.28 5.75
N PRO A 260 58.89 11.26 5.67
CA PRO A 260 58.50 12.66 5.55
C PRO A 260 57.65 12.83 4.30
N ALA A 261 56.37 13.16 4.49
CA ALA A 261 55.43 13.34 3.40
C ALA A 261 55.91 14.47 2.49
N GLN A 262 56.34 14.13 1.26
CA GLN A 262 56.41 15.13 0.20
C GLN A 262 54.97 15.56 -0.13
N PRO A 263 54.68 16.87 -0.24
CA PRO A 263 53.33 17.34 -0.53
C PRO A 263 52.86 16.72 -1.84
N ALA A 264 51.88 15.80 -1.73
CA ALA A 264 51.33 15.08 -2.86
C ALA A 264 50.65 16.07 -3.81
N GLN A 265 51.22 16.27 -5.00
CA GLN A 265 50.48 16.78 -6.13
C GLN A 265 49.40 15.75 -6.45
N ALA A 266 48.14 16.09 -6.15
CA ALA A 266 46.98 15.27 -6.47
C ALA A 266 46.84 15.13 -8.00
N GLN A 267 47.53 14.17 -8.58
CA GLN A 267 47.31 13.74 -9.96
C GLN A 267 46.19 12.71 -9.99
N GLY A 268 45.00 13.20 -10.36
CA GLY A 268 44.09 12.52 -11.26
C GLY A 268 43.33 11.30 -10.73
N TYR A 269 42.37 11.51 -9.84
CA TYR A 269 41.16 10.67 -9.79
C TYR A 269 39.92 11.54 -9.50
N GLY A 270 38.97 11.53 -10.45
CA GLY A 270 37.56 11.93 -10.38
C GLY A 270 37.16 13.07 -9.43
N ALA A 271 36.80 14.22 -10.01
CA ALA A 271 36.15 15.34 -9.32
C ALA A 271 34.92 14.89 -8.50
N ALA A 272 34.93 15.15 -7.20
CA ALA A 272 33.73 15.18 -6.37
C ALA A 272 32.94 16.46 -6.68
N PRO A 273 31.59 16.45 -6.67
CA PRO A 273 30.82 17.67 -6.80
C PRO A 273 31.11 18.57 -5.58
N SER A 274 31.68 19.74 -5.85
CA SER A 274 31.86 20.81 -4.88
C SER A 274 30.50 21.34 -4.44
N TYR A 275 30.13 21.11 -3.19
CA TYR A 275 29.07 21.88 -2.55
C TYR A 275 29.60 23.30 -2.32
N ALA A 276 29.06 24.27 -3.06
CA ALA A 276 29.33 25.68 -2.83
C ALA A 276 28.82 26.07 -1.44
N ALA A 277 29.70 26.60 -0.61
CA ALA A 277 29.30 27.31 0.61
C ALA A 277 28.54 28.59 0.22
N PRO A 278 27.44 28.94 0.91
CA PRO A 278 26.76 30.20 0.66
C PRO A 278 27.69 31.37 1.01
N ALA A 279 27.89 32.26 0.05
CA ALA A 279 28.59 33.52 0.23
C ALA A 279 27.79 34.41 1.19
N TYR A 280 28.48 34.99 2.17
CA TYR A 280 27.97 36.08 2.98
C TYR A 280 27.92 37.35 2.11
N ASP A 281 26.72 37.90 1.94
CA ASP A 281 26.53 39.21 1.31
C ASP A 281 27.13 40.32 2.18
N ALA A 282 27.99 41.12 1.54
CA ALA A 282 28.53 42.37 2.06
C ALA A 282 27.44 43.48 2.05
N PRO A 283 27.53 44.49 2.93
CA PRO A 283 26.47 45.48 3.13
C PRO A 283 26.32 46.44 1.93
N PRO A 284 25.08 46.88 1.61
CA PRO A 284 24.82 47.75 0.47
C PRO A 284 25.26 49.20 0.70
N GLN A 285 25.86 49.78 -0.35
CA GLN A 285 26.23 51.18 -0.46
C GLN A 285 24.99 52.07 -0.65
N THR A 286 25.04 53.25 -0.04
CA THR A 286 24.06 54.35 -0.07
C THR A 286 24.05 55.09 -1.42
N PRO A 287 22.86 55.36 -1.98
CA PRO A 287 22.67 56.43 -2.96
C PRO A 287 22.25 57.76 -2.30
N ALA A 288 22.74 58.85 -2.88
CA ALA A 288 22.58 60.24 -2.47
C ALA A 288 21.14 60.79 -2.55
N ALA A 289 20.89 61.84 -1.77
CA ALA A 289 19.61 62.47 -1.46
C ALA A 289 18.98 63.34 -2.58
N ALA A 290 17.65 63.48 -2.51
CA ALA A 290 16.88 64.60 -3.08
C ALA A 290 15.73 64.97 -2.09
N PRO A 291 15.26 66.24 -2.05
CA PRO A 291 14.67 66.85 -0.84
C PRO A 291 13.15 66.71 -0.68
N GLU A 292 12.72 66.81 0.58
CA GLU A 292 11.34 66.74 1.11
C GLU A 292 10.39 67.87 0.64
N PRO A 293 9.07 67.62 0.76
CA PRO A 293 8.21 68.60 1.42
C PRO A 293 7.24 68.00 2.47
N SER A 294 7.41 68.50 3.69
CA SER A 294 6.45 68.91 4.73
C SER A 294 5.09 68.20 4.91
N ALA A 295 4.89 67.69 6.13
CA ALA A 295 3.65 67.21 6.74
C ALA A 295 2.58 68.31 6.95
N PRO A 296 1.33 67.89 7.25
CA PRO A 296 0.70 68.39 8.49
C PRO A 296 -0.04 67.33 9.33
N ALA A 297 0.28 67.38 10.63
CA ALA A 297 -0.54 67.29 11.85
C ALA A 297 -1.78 66.38 11.95
N ALA A 298 -1.74 65.54 13.00
CA ALA A 298 -2.86 64.82 13.60
C ALA A 298 -3.80 65.70 14.44
N PRO A 299 -5.02 65.22 14.74
CA PRO A 299 -5.73 65.59 15.98
C PRO A 299 -5.79 64.43 16.99
N GLN A 300 -5.45 64.78 18.23
CA GLN A 300 -5.61 64.00 19.47
C GLN A 300 -7.06 64.02 19.96
N ALA A 301 -7.48 62.98 20.71
CA ALA A 301 -8.39 63.04 21.88
C ALA A 301 -8.63 61.61 22.46
N PRO A 302 -9.18 61.41 23.68
CA PRO A 302 -8.57 61.63 24.99
C PRO A 302 -8.64 60.39 25.91
N ALA A 303 -8.00 60.48 27.09
CA ALA A 303 -7.73 59.39 28.03
C ALA A 303 -8.84 59.12 29.09
N ALA A 304 -8.90 57.83 29.51
CA ALA A 304 -9.19 57.25 30.86
C ALA A 304 -10.65 57.33 31.41
N PRO A 305 -11.12 56.39 32.28
CA PRO A 305 -10.34 55.72 33.34
C PRO A 305 -10.57 54.21 33.65
N ALA A 306 -9.58 53.72 34.42
CA ALA A 306 -9.36 52.53 35.26
C ALA A 306 -10.50 51.56 35.65
N GLU A 307 -10.18 50.26 35.57
CA GLU A 307 -10.53 49.11 36.44
C GLU A 307 -9.79 47.89 35.81
N GLY A 308 -8.80 47.21 36.38
CA GLY A 308 -8.80 46.34 37.56
C GLY A 308 -7.94 45.09 37.23
N ASP A 309 -7.06 44.70 38.15
CA ASP A 309 -6.36 43.43 38.34
C ASP A 309 -5.43 42.81 37.26
N ALA A 310 -4.14 42.83 37.61
CA ALA A 310 -3.04 42.15 36.92
C ALA A 310 -2.85 40.70 37.39
N THR A 311 -2.73 39.77 36.45
CA THR A 311 -2.00 38.50 36.61
C THR A 311 -1.21 38.18 35.32
N PRO A 312 0.11 37.93 35.37
CA PRO A 312 0.88 37.53 34.19
C PRO A 312 0.76 36.01 33.91
N PRO A 313 0.75 35.58 32.63
CA PRO A 313 0.69 34.16 32.26
C PRO A 313 2.03 33.43 32.47
N PRO A 314 2.03 32.14 32.85
CA PRO A 314 3.25 31.38 33.11
C PRO A 314 3.99 30.96 31.83
N ALA A 315 5.33 30.94 31.92
CA ALA A 315 6.25 30.61 30.85
C ALA A 315 6.19 29.12 30.43
N PRO A 316 6.50 28.77 29.16
CA PRO A 316 6.52 27.40 28.68
C PRO A 316 7.72 26.62 29.25
N GLY A 317 7.44 25.59 30.05
CA GLY A 317 8.44 24.69 30.63
C GLY A 317 8.99 23.67 29.64
N TYR A 318 10.32 23.60 29.58
CA TYR A 318 11.14 22.56 28.95
C TYR A 318 10.64 21.13 29.23
N GLN A 319 10.37 20.33 28.20
CA GLN A 319 10.24 18.87 28.27
C GLN A 319 11.37 18.22 27.47
N GLY A 320 12.45 17.84 28.15
CA GLY A 320 13.58 17.12 27.58
C GLY A 320 14.20 16.18 28.60
N TYR A 321 14.09 14.87 28.32
CA TYR A 321 14.80 13.69 28.87
C TYR A 321 14.85 13.46 30.41
N PRO A 322 14.55 12.23 30.89
CA PRO A 322 14.78 11.85 32.28
C PRO A 322 16.29 11.68 32.59
N PRO A 323 16.75 12.00 33.82
CA PRO A 323 18.14 11.83 34.21
C PRO A 323 18.53 10.34 34.32
N PRO A 324 19.80 9.98 34.02
CA PRO A 324 20.28 8.60 34.09
C PRO A 324 20.40 8.09 35.53
N PRO A 325 20.27 6.76 35.76
CA PRO A 325 20.37 6.15 37.08
C PRO A 325 21.82 6.16 37.61
N ALA A 326 21.95 6.26 38.94
CA ALA A 326 23.23 6.26 39.65
C ALA A 326 23.91 4.87 39.61
N PRO A 327 25.27 4.81 39.62
CA PRO A 327 26.02 3.56 39.57
C PRO A 327 25.89 2.72 40.86
N PRO A 328 25.97 1.38 40.75
CA PRO A 328 25.80 0.46 41.88
C PRO A 328 26.98 0.53 42.87
N GLN A 329 26.66 0.44 44.17
CA GLN A 329 27.63 0.21 45.26
C GLN A 329 27.93 -1.28 45.44
#